data_AF-A0A3D2SL23-F1
#
_entry.id   AF-A0A3D2SL23-F1
#
_cell.length_a   1.000
_cell.length_b   1.000
_cell.length_c   1.000
_cell.angle_alpha   90.00
_cell.angle_beta   90.00
_cell.angle_gamma   90.00
#
_symmetry.space_group_name_H-M   'P 1'
#
loop_
_entity.id
_entity.type
_entity.pdbx_description
1 polymer ?
#
loop_
_entity_poly.entity_id
_entity_poly.type
_entity_poly.pdbx_seq_one_letter_code
_entity_poly.pdbx_strand_id
1 'polypeptide(L)'
;MISLLFVGLVTALLLTPGPTNTLLASSGIQMGVRRSLKLIPAEAIGYVVAISTWGMMIDHVSKTFALLPTILKLLSAFYILYLAVKLWRTADLEINLNQPTIRPRELFCATLLNPKALLFASAIFPESAWMNVQTYIVHILSFLCLILPIAVFWIFLGSVLASNKIHW
;
A
#
# COMPACT_ATOMS: atom_id res chain seq x y z
N MET A 1 -5.01 -5.34 21.75
CA MET A 1 -3.86 -6.24 21.49
C MET A 1 -3.75 -6.41 19.98
N ILE A 2 -2.54 -6.42 19.41
CA ILE A 2 -2.34 -6.65 17.97
C ILE A 2 -2.49 -8.15 17.72
N SER A 3 -3.39 -8.55 16.81
CA SER A 3 -3.57 -9.95 16.47
C SER A 3 -2.57 -10.40 15.40
N LEU A 4 -2.18 -11.67 15.42
CA LEU A 4 -1.37 -12.27 14.33
C LEU A 4 -2.11 -12.19 12.98
N LEU A 5 -3.43 -12.28 13.01
CA LEU A 5 -4.27 -12.12 11.82
C LEU A 5 -4.14 -10.71 11.21
N PHE A 6 -4.14 -9.66 12.03
CA PHE A 6 -3.92 -8.29 11.55
C PHE A 6 -2.55 -8.17 10.87
N VAL A 7 -1.49 -8.64 11.52
CA VAL A 7 -0.13 -8.62 10.96
C VAL A 7 -0.08 -9.38 9.64
N GLY A 8 -0.63 -10.60 9.59
CA GLY A 8 -0.66 -11.43 8.39
C GLY A 8 -1.41 -10.77 7.23
N LEU A 9 -2.60 -10.18 7.49
CA LEU A 9 -3.38 -9.49 6.46
C LEU A 9 -2.67 -8.23 5.95
N VAL A 10 -2.09 -7.42 6.84
CA VAL A 10 -1.33 -6.23 6.46
C VAL A 10 -0.14 -6.63 5.59
N THR A 11 0.65 -7.60 6.04
CA THR A 11 1.82 -8.10 5.30
C THR A 11 1.41 -8.66 3.93
N ALA A 12 0.39 -9.50 3.84
CA ALA A 12 -0.07 -10.08 2.58
C ALA A 12 -0.51 -8.99 1.59
N LEU A 13 -1.24 -7.97 2.05
CA LEU A 13 -1.74 -6.91 1.17
C LEU A 13 -0.62 -5.93 0.73
N LEU A 14 0.33 -5.64 1.63
CA LEU A 14 1.52 -4.84 1.30
C LEU A 14 2.49 -5.61 0.37
N LEU A 15 2.55 -6.94 0.45
CA LEU A 15 3.32 -7.77 -0.48
C LEU A 15 2.60 -8.03 -1.82
N THR A 16 1.31 -7.76 -1.91
CA THR A 16 0.61 -7.81 -3.20
C THR A 16 1.12 -6.66 -4.08
N PRO A 17 1.48 -6.85 -5.36
CA PRO A 17 1.87 -5.74 -6.23
C PRO A 17 0.70 -4.77 -6.40
N GLY A 18 1.01 -3.47 -6.46
CA GLY A 18 0.02 -2.41 -6.62
C GLY A 18 0.72 -1.07 -6.90
N PRO A 19 -0.03 0.03 -7.16
CA PRO A 19 0.54 1.27 -7.67
C PRO A 19 1.76 1.78 -6.89
N THR A 20 1.63 1.93 -5.57
CA THR A 20 2.75 2.36 -4.69
C THR A 20 3.94 1.39 -4.75
N ASN A 21 3.70 0.09 -4.65
CA ASN A 21 4.76 -0.92 -4.63
C ASN A 21 5.50 -1.02 -5.97
N THR A 22 4.77 -0.87 -7.08
CA THR A 22 5.34 -0.83 -8.43
C THR A 22 6.22 0.41 -8.60
N LEU A 23 5.82 1.57 -8.06
CA LEU A 23 6.65 2.77 -8.07
C LEU A 23 7.92 2.59 -7.21
N LEU A 24 7.82 1.93 -6.05
CA LEU A 24 8.99 1.60 -5.24
C LEU A 24 9.96 0.67 -5.98
N ALA A 25 9.45 -0.39 -6.62
CA ALA A 25 10.26 -1.27 -7.45
C ALA A 25 10.91 -0.51 -8.62
N SER A 26 10.14 0.33 -9.32
CA SER A 26 10.64 1.17 -10.41
C SER A 26 11.72 2.16 -9.93
N SER A 27 11.58 2.73 -8.74
CA SER A 27 12.61 3.59 -8.15
C SER A 27 13.90 2.82 -7.85
N GLY A 28 13.77 1.57 -7.40
CA GLY A 28 14.88 0.63 -7.21
C GLY A 28 15.63 0.38 -8.51
N ILE A 29 14.91 0.21 -9.62
CA ILE A 29 15.48 0.06 -10.97
C ILE A 29 16.24 1.33 -11.41
N GLN A 30 15.62 2.51 -11.24
CA GLN A 30 16.14 3.77 -11.80
C GLN A 30 17.27 4.40 -10.98
N MET A 31 17.20 4.32 -9.65
CA MET A 31 18.08 5.08 -8.75
C MET A 31 18.85 4.20 -7.75
N GLY A 32 18.60 2.89 -7.75
CA GLY A 32 19.17 1.93 -6.81
C GLY A 32 18.59 2.02 -5.39
N VAL A 33 18.98 1.09 -4.52
CA VAL A 33 18.41 0.94 -3.18
C VAL A 33 18.62 2.20 -2.32
N ARG A 34 19.87 2.66 -2.16
CA ARG A 34 20.22 3.76 -1.23
C ARG A 34 19.45 5.05 -1.50
N ARG A 35 19.25 5.43 -2.77
CA ARG A 35 18.55 6.68 -3.12
C ARG A 35 17.04 6.53 -2.93
N SER A 36 16.50 5.35 -3.23
CA SER A 36 15.07 5.06 -3.14
C SER A 36 14.55 4.97 -1.70
N LEU A 37 15.41 4.71 -0.70
CA LEU A 37 15.02 4.73 0.72
C LEU A 37 14.41 6.08 1.16
N LYS A 38 14.77 7.18 0.50
CA LYS A 38 14.21 8.52 0.77
C LYS A 38 12.72 8.64 0.42
N LEU A 39 12.18 7.67 -0.32
CA LEU A 39 10.77 7.62 -0.73
C LEU A 39 9.88 6.98 0.35
N ILE A 40 10.44 6.14 1.22
CA ILE A 40 9.67 5.42 2.27
C ILE A 40 8.90 6.37 3.19
N PRO A 41 9.45 7.51 3.66
CA PRO A 41 8.66 8.46 4.45
C PRO A 41 7.45 9.02 3.70
N ALA A 42 7.58 9.25 2.38
CA ALA A 42 6.48 9.76 1.57
C ALA A 42 5.36 8.73 1.40
N GLU A 43 5.71 7.46 1.21
CA GLU A 43 4.76 6.34 1.25
C GLU A 43 4.07 6.23 2.62
N ALA A 44 4.85 6.23 3.70
CA ALA A 44 4.34 6.09 5.06
C ALA A 44 3.33 7.19 5.39
N ILE A 45 3.67 8.46 5.12
CA ILE A 45 2.77 9.59 5.34
C ILE A 45 1.54 9.47 4.42
N GLY A 46 1.73 9.07 3.16
CA GLY A 46 0.63 8.86 2.22
C GLY A 46 -0.41 7.86 2.73
N TYR A 47 0.04 6.70 3.22
CA TYR A 47 -0.85 5.70 3.80
C TYR A 47 -1.48 6.17 5.11
N VAL A 48 -0.73 6.82 6.01
CA VAL A 48 -1.29 7.34 7.27
C VAL A 48 -2.44 8.29 6.97
N VAL A 49 -2.23 9.25 6.06
CA VAL A 49 -3.28 10.21 5.68
C VAL A 49 -4.47 9.48 5.06
N ALA A 50 -4.23 8.64 4.04
CA ALA A 50 -5.30 7.96 3.33
C ALA A 50 -6.14 7.04 4.23
N ILE A 51 -5.48 6.20 5.05
CA ILE A 51 -6.14 5.28 5.98
C ILE A 51 -6.94 6.05 7.03
N SER A 52 -6.38 7.14 7.57
CA SER A 52 -7.09 8.00 8.53
C SER A 52 -8.35 8.60 7.91
N THR A 53 -8.22 9.18 6.72
CA THR A 53 -9.35 9.84 6.04
C THR A 53 -10.45 8.83 5.72
N TRP A 54 -10.11 7.68 5.15
CA TRP A 54 -11.10 6.63 4.86
C TRP A 54 -11.73 6.08 6.14
N GLY A 55 -10.94 5.79 7.17
CA GLY A 55 -11.45 5.24 8.43
C GLY A 55 -12.40 6.18 9.16
N MET A 56 -12.05 7.47 9.25
CA MET A 56 -12.93 8.49 9.82
C MET A 56 -14.23 8.66 9.01
N MET A 57 -14.14 8.63 7.68
CA MET A 57 -15.30 8.71 6.82
C MET A 57 -16.22 7.49 7.00
N ILE A 58 -15.63 6.29 7.08
CA ILE A 58 -16.38 5.05 7.32
C ILE A 58 -17.07 5.12 8.68
N ASP A 59 -16.38 5.50 9.76
CA ASP A 59 -17.00 5.63 11.09
C ASP A 59 -18.18 6.63 11.08
N HIS A 60 -17.97 7.80 10.47
CA HIS A 60 -18.99 8.84 10.46
C HIS A 60 -20.23 8.42 9.67
N VAL A 61 -20.05 7.88 8.45
CA VAL A 61 -21.19 7.53 7.58
C VAL A 61 -21.87 6.24 8.04
N SER A 62 -21.15 5.31 8.67
CA SER A 62 -21.74 4.05 9.16
C SER A 62 -22.74 4.27 10.29
N LYS A 63 -22.65 5.40 11.02
CA LYS A 63 -23.65 5.82 12.01
C LYS A 63 -25.02 6.12 11.38
N THR A 64 -25.04 6.52 10.11
CA THR A 64 -26.27 6.79 9.34
C THR A 64 -26.63 5.62 8.44
N PHE A 65 -25.65 4.95 7.84
CA PHE A 65 -25.83 3.85 6.91
C PHE A 65 -25.03 2.61 7.33
N ALA A 66 -25.64 1.77 8.16
CA ALA A 66 -24.99 0.60 8.76
C ALA A 66 -24.48 -0.44 7.74
N LEU A 67 -24.97 -0.42 6.50
CA LEU A 67 -24.51 -1.33 5.44
C LEU A 67 -23.23 -0.84 4.74
N LEU A 68 -22.78 0.41 4.98
CA LEU A 68 -21.60 0.96 4.31
C LEU A 68 -20.34 0.12 4.51
N PRO A 69 -19.95 -0.30 5.73
CA PRO A 69 -18.74 -1.08 5.93
C PRO A 69 -18.77 -2.39 5.15
N THR A 70 -19.92 -3.06 5.14
CA THR A 70 -20.11 -4.33 4.44
C THR A 70 -19.97 -4.16 2.92
N ILE A 71 -20.58 -3.11 2.36
CA ILE A 71 -20.46 -2.80 0.93
C ILE A 71 -19.02 -2.46 0.56
N LEU A 72 -18.34 -1.64 1.38
CA LEU A 72 -16.95 -1.28 1.13
C LEU A 72 -16.01 -2.47 1.27
N LYS A 73 -16.24 -3.39 2.22
CA LYS A 73 -15.52 -4.66 2.35
C LYS A 73 -15.73 -5.55 1.11
N LEU A 74 -16.93 -5.59 0.55
CA LEU A 74 -17.22 -6.35 -0.66
C LEU A 74 -16.57 -5.73 -1.90
N LEU A 75 -16.68 -4.40 -2.08
CA LEU A 75 -16.00 -3.66 -3.15
C LEU A 75 -14.49 -3.82 -3.08
N SER A 76 -13.96 -3.78 -1.87
CA SER A 76 -12.57 -4.10 -1.53
C SER A 76 -12.15 -5.49 -2.01
N ALA A 77 -12.94 -6.53 -1.71
CA ALA A 77 -12.66 -7.89 -2.17
C ALA A 77 -12.66 -8.00 -3.70
N PHE A 78 -13.66 -7.41 -4.37
CA PHE A 78 -13.71 -7.32 -5.83
C PHE A 78 -12.51 -6.57 -6.40
N TYR A 79 -12.06 -5.51 -5.73
CA TYR A 79 -10.91 -4.74 -6.16
C TYR A 79 -9.61 -5.55 -6.09
N ILE A 80 -9.41 -6.35 -5.03
CA ILE A 80 -8.26 -7.27 -4.93
C ILE A 80 -8.28 -8.27 -6.10
N LEU A 81 -9.44 -8.87 -6.40
CA LEU A 81 -9.59 -9.79 -7.54
C LEU A 81 -9.26 -9.11 -8.87
N TYR A 82 -9.78 -7.90 -9.09
CA TYR A 82 -9.47 -7.11 -10.26
C TYR A 82 -7.96 -6.82 -10.39
N LEU A 83 -7.30 -6.45 -9.29
CA LEU A 83 -5.86 -6.17 -9.29
C LEU A 83 -5.04 -7.43 -9.63
N ALA A 84 -5.44 -8.58 -9.12
CA ALA A 84 -4.83 -9.87 -9.46
C ALA A 84 -4.95 -10.17 -10.97
N VAL A 85 -6.14 -10.01 -11.55
CA VAL A 85 -6.37 -10.21 -13.00
C VAL A 85 -5.60 -9.20 -13.84
N LYS A 86 -5.59 -7.92 -13.43
CA LYS A 86 -4.87 -6.87 -14.14
C LYS A 86 -3.37 -7.18 -14.18
N LEU A 87 -2.78 -7.56 -13.04
CA LEU A 87 -1.37 -7.92 -12.94
C LEU A 87 -1.04 -9.11 -13.86
N TRP A 88 -1.89 -10.14 -13.87
CA TRP A 88 -1.73 -11.30 -14.74
C TRP A 88 -1.68 -10.93 -16.22
N ARG A 89 -2.47 -9.93 -16.63
CA ARG A 89 -2.56 -9.49 -18.03
C ARG A 89 -1.44 -8.53 -18.45
N THR A 90 -0.81 -7.82 -17.52
CA THR A 90 0.22 -6.82 -17.81
C THR A 90 1.65 -7.32 -17.58
N ALA A 91 1.82 -8.61 -17.28
CA ALA A 91 3.13 -9.19 -17.01
C ALA A 91 4.11 -9.10 -18.21
N ASP A 92 3.59 -9.03 -19.44
CA ASP A 92 4.38 -9.03 -20.67
C ASP A 92 4.74 -7.63 -21.21
N LEU A 93 4.45 -6.55 -20.47
CA LEU A 93 4.77 -5.19 -20.92
C LEU A 93 6.25 -4.86 -20.69
N GLU A 94 6.94 -4.46 -21.75
CA GLU A 94 8.35 -4.03 -21.69
C GLU A 94 8.54 -2.82 -20.76
N ILE A 95 9.56 -2.89 -19.90
CA ILE A 95 9.90 -1.84 -18.95
C ILE A 95 10.70 -0.76 -19.67
N ASN A 96 10.08 0.40 -19.90
CA ASN A 96 10.78 1.55 -20.46
C ASN A 96 11.64 2.26 -19.38
N LEU A 97 12.96 2.11 -19.47
CA LEU A 97 13.92 2.63 -18.50
C LEU A 97 14.21 4.15 -18.64
N ASN A 98 13.70 4.81 -19.68
CA ASN A 98 13.91 6.25 -19.92
C ASN A 98 12.87 7.15 -19.23
N GLN A 99 12.12 6.62 -18.26
CA GLN A 99 11.15 7.42 -17.50
C GLN A 99 11.84 8.35 -16.50
N PRO A 100 11.27 9.54 -16.23
CA PRO A 100 11.79 10.45 -15.22
C PRO A 100 11.83 9.77 -13.85
N THR A 101 12.83 10.16 -13.04
CA THR A 101 13.03 9.60 -11.70
C THR A 101 11.85 9.89 -10.79
N ILE A 102 11.35 8.85 -10.12
CA ILE A 102 10.20 8.96 -9.22
C ILE A 102 10.53 9.88 -8.04
N ARG A 103 9.76 10.95 -7.89
CA ARG A 103 9.92 11.93 -6.81
C ARG A 103 9.08 11.56 -5.58
N PRO A 104 9.49 11.97 -4.36
CA PRO A 104 8.71 11.75 -3.14
C PRO A 104 7.26 12.25 -3.24
N ARG A 105 7.04 13.41 -3.88
CA ARG A 105 5.69 13.98 -4.06
C ARG A 105 4.79 13.10 -4.93
N GLU A 106 5.34 12.52 -6.00
CA GLU A 106 4.60 11.63 -6.89
C GLU A 106 4.22 10.34 -6.17
N LEU A 107 5.16 9.76 -5.42
CA LEU A 107 4.88 8.57 -4.61
C LEU A 107 3.86 8.86 -3.51
N PHE A 108 3.95 10.01 -2.84
CA PHE A 108 2.97 10.44 -1.85
C PHE A 108 1.57 10.53 -2.47
N CYS A 109 1.41 11.23 -3.60
CA CYS A 109 0.12 11.35 -4.29
C CYS A 109 -0.40 9.98 -4.76
N ALA A 110 0.46 9.14 -5.33
CA ALA A 110 0.10 7.80 -5.75
C ALA A 110 -0.35 6.92 -4.58
N THR A 111 0.27 7.07 -3.41
CA THR A 111 -0.07 6.34 -2.18
C THR A 111 -1.34 6.88 -1.55
N LEU A 112 -1.53 8.20 -1.54
CA LEU A 112 -2.73 8.85 -1.04
C LEU A 112 -3.98 8.40 -1.81
N LEU A 113 -3.85 8.29 -3.13
CA LEU A 113 -4.91 7.82 -4.02
C LEU A 113 -4.92 6.29 -4.20
N ASN A 114 -4.10 5.57 -3.43
CA ASN A 114 -4.00 4.13 -3.57
C ASN A 114 -5.26 3.48 -2.99
N PRO A 115 -6.04 2.74 -3.79
CA PRO A 115 -7.24 2.05 -3.32
C PRO A 115 -6.95 0.98 -2.25
N LYS A 116 -5.69 0.55 -2.07
CA LYS A 116 -5.31 -0.27 -0.91
C LYS A 116 -5.51 0.44 0.42
N ALA A 117 -5.44 1.77 0.46
CA ALA A 117 -5.74 2.51 1.68
C ALA A 117 -7.18 2.28 2.14
N LEU A 118 -8.13 2.19 1.20
CA LEU A 118 -9.53 1.84 1.49
C LEU A 118 -9.64 0.41 2.03
N LEU A 119 -8.87 -0.54 1.47
CA LEU A 119 -8.81 -1.91 1.97
C LEU A 119 -8.31 -1.98 3.42
N PHE A 120 -7.23 -1.26 3.73
CA PHE A 120 -6.73 -1.17 5.09
C PHE A 120 -7.78 -0.59 6.03
N ALA A 121 -8.39 0.54 5.64
CA ALA A 121 -9.35 1.24 6.49
C ALA A 121 -10.65 0.45 6.73
N SER A 122 -11.16 -0.23 5.71
CA SER A 122 -12.48 -0.89 5.76
C SER A 122 -12.44 -2.36 6.19
N ALA A 123 -11.42 -3.11 5.78
CA ALA A 123 -11.40 -4.56 5.94
C ALA A 123 -10.38 -5.08 6.94
N ILE A 124 -9.27 -4.36 7.16
CA ILE A 124 -8.13 -4.86 7.97
C ILE A 124 -8.04 -4.17 9.33
N PHE A 125 -8.17 -2.84 9.38
CA PHE A 125 -8.15 -2.11 10.65
C PHE A 125 -9.40 -2.47 11.48
N PRO A 126 -9.25 -2.73 12.78
CA PRO A 126 -10.39 -3.05 13.62
C PRO A 126 -11.30 -1.84 13.77
N GLU A 127 -12.61 -2.05 13.86
CA GLU A 127 -13.60 -0.98 14.01
C GLU A 127 -13.35 -0.14 15.27
N SER A 128 -12.82 -0.76 16.33
CA SER A 128 -12.41 -0.07 17.56
C SER A 128 -11.27 0.94 17.36
N ALA A 129 -10.47 0.83 16.29
CA ALA A 129 -9.49 1.85 15.94
C ALA A 129 -10.16 3.19 15.62
N TRP A 130 -11.36 3.19 15.05
CA TRP A 130 -12.05 4.43 14.68
C TRP A 130 -12.77 5.09 15.85
N MET A 131 -13.07 4.32 16.89
CA MET A 131 -13.73 4.82 18.11
C MET A 131 -12.76 5.16 19.23
N ASN A 132 -11.54 4.61 19.22
CA ASN A 132 -10.56 4.75 20.30
C ASN A 132 -9.18 5.12 19.75
N VAL A 133 -8.72 6.32 20.11
CA VAL A 133 -7.43 6.91 19.67
C VAL A 133 -6.24 6.04 20.07
N GLN A 134 -6.24 5.42 21.25
CA GLN A 134 -5.15 4.54 21.67
C GLN A 134 -5.08 3.30 20.80
N THR A 135 -6.23 2.72 20.45
CA THR A 135 -6.29 1.57 19.55
C THR A 135 -5.82 1.95 18.15
N TYR A 136 -6.24 3.12 17.64
CA TYR A 136 -5.74 3.66 16.38
C TYR A 136 -4.21 3.79 16.36
N ILE A 137 -3.63 4.45 17.36
CA ILE A 137 -2.18 4.69 17.44
C ILE A 137 -1.40 3.37 17.44
N VAL A 138 -1.84 2.37 18.20
CA VAL A 138 -1.18 1.07 18.25
C VAL A 138 -1.21 0.37 16.87
N HIS A 139 -2.34 0.40 16.16
CA HIS A 139 -2.47 -0.24 14.85
C HIS A 139 -1.72 0.52 13.75
N ILE A 140 -1.74 1.86 13.75
CA ILE A 140 -1.00 2.63 12.75
C ILE A 140 0.51 2.50 12.95
N LEU A 141 1.01 2.48 14.19
CA LEU A 141 2.44 2.24 14.47
C LEU A 141 2.85 0.83 14.03
N SER A 142 2.03 -0.18 14.31
CA SER A 142 2.29 -1.56 13.86
C SER A 142 2.33 -1.65 12.33
N PHE A 143 1.40 -0.97 11.66
CA PHE A 143 1.36 -0.87 10.21
C PHE A 143 2.61 -0.18 9.65
N LEU A 144 3.07 0.92 10.26
CA LEU A 144 4.31 1.61 9.88
C LEU A 144 5.56 0.73 10.06
N CYS A 145 5.61 -0.07 11.14
CA CYS A 145 6.68 -1.04 11.35
C CYS A 145 6.73 -2.12 10.26
N LEU A 146 5.58 -2.50 9.69
CA LEU A 146 5.50 -3.46 8.59
C LEU A 146 5.80 -2.83 7.22
N ILE A 147 5.45 -1.56 7.00
CA ILE A 147 5.76 -0.84 5.75
C ILE A 147 7.25 -0.84 5.49
N LEU A 148 8.08 -0.51 6.48
CA LEU A 148 9.51 -0.29 6.26
C LEU A 148 10.21 -1.51 5.61
N PRO A 149 10.15 -2.74 6.18
CA PRO A 149 10.79 -3.90 5.56
C PRO A 149 10.17 -4.26 4.20
N ILE A 150 8.86 -4.07 4.01
CA ILE A 150 8.18 -4.44 2.76
C ILE A 150 8.50 -3.43 1.64
N ALA A 151 8.59 -2.14 1.96
CA ALA A 151 9.02 -1.10 1.03
C ALA A 151 10.47 -1.33 0.59
N VAL A 152 11.36 -1.66 1.54
CA VAL A 152 12.74 -2.05 1.23
C VAL A 152 12.78 -3.28 0.34
N PHE A 153 11.94 -4.29 0.60
CA PHE A 153 11.83 -5.47 -0.25
C PHE A 153 11.46 -5.11 -1.70
N TRP A 154 10.45 -4.26 -1.92
CA TRP A 154 10.07 -3.84 -3.28
C TRP A 154 11.17 -3.03 -3.98
N ILE A 155 11.81 -2.10 -3.28
CA ILE A 155 12.96 -1.35 -3.80
C ILE A 155 14.10 -2.30 -4.19
N PHE A 156 14.42 -3.27 -3.32
CA PHE A 156 15.48 -4.25 -3.55
C PHE A 156 15.16 -5.14 -4.74
N LEU A 157 13.94 -5.67 -4.82
CA LEU A 157 13.45 -6.47 -5.94
C LEU A 157 13.64 -5.73 -7.27
N GLY A 158 13.25 -4.46 -7.32
CA GLY A 158 13.49 -3.60 -8.48
C GLY A 158 14.98 -3.46 -8.83
N SER A 159 15.82 -3.18 -7.82
CA SER A 159 17.27 -3.04 -8.04
C SER A 159 17.92 -4.32 -8.58
N VAL A 160 17.46 -5.51 -8.16
CA VAL A 160 17.96 -6.81 -8.63
C VAL A 160 17.52 -7.08 -10.08
N LEU A 161 16.28 -6.72 -10.42
CA LEU A 161 15.78 -6.84 -11.80
C LEU A 161 16.55 -5.94 -12.77
N ALA A 162 17.04 -4.78 -12.30
CA ALA A 162 17.88 -3.89 -13.10
C ALA A 162 19.31 -4.44 -13.32
N SER A 163 19.88 -5.12 -12.33
CA SER A 163 21.22 -5.70 -12.43
C SER A 163 21.23 -6.97 -13.27
N ASN A 164 20.17 -7.78 -13.21
CA ASN A 164 19.97 -8.95 -14.05
C ASN A 164 19.38 -8.52 -15.40
N LYS A 165 20.07 -7.67 -16.18
CA LYS A 165 19.80 -7.61 -17.62
C LYS A 165 20.02 -9.01 -18.18
N ILE A 166 18.93 -9.78 -18.25
CA ILE A 166 18.91 -11.08 -18.91
C ILE A 166 19.15 -10.76 -20.38
N HIS A 167 20.37 -11.02 -20.82
CA HIS A 167 20.66 -11.20 -22.24
C HIS A 167 19.85 -12.41 -22.69
N TRP A 168 18.67 -12.15 -23.26
CA TRP A 168 18.05 -13.07 -24.20
C TRP A 168 18.65 -12.82 -25.58
#